data_AF-S7ZQM2-F1
#
_entry.id   AF-S7ZQM2-F1
#
_cell.length_a   1.000
_cell.length_b   1.000
_cell.length_c   1.000
_cell.angle_alpha   90.00
_cell.angle_beta   90.00
_cell.angle_gamma   90.00
#
_symmetry.space_group_name_H-M   'P 1'
#
loop_
_entity.id
_entity.type
_entity.pdbx_description
1 polymer ?
#
loop_
_entity_poly.entity_id
_entity_poly.type
_entity_poly.pdbx_seq_one_letter_code
_entity_poly.pdbx_strand_id
1 'polypeptide(L)'
;MGIQKYEKYSKSRYYDLVKIYHPDRKASPVYEKLPKDERLARYRLIVDAHTILSDDRKRSAYDKHGRGWNLESRRRHFGDWTDLDAIYYGRSDERGHYDGEREFLQQLIGSKSFICLIVVIVTFAQTCALLSSVAKSERQMRQTDEHCRVLMDRRRERALNMRTLVAQMESFLLKRDPSGLGLLPTEEPLYHEFLPLCSYKD
;
A
#
# COMPACT_ATOMS: atom_id res chain seq x y z
N MET A 1 -7.65 43.35 16.49
CA MET A 1 -7.73 43.40 15.01
C MET A 1 -9.07 43.95 14.51
N GLY A 2 -10.21 43.65 15.15
CA GLY A 2 -11.50 44.25 14.77
C GLY A 2 -12.00 43.82 13.39
N ILE A 3 -11.69 42.58 13.02
CA ILE A 3 -12.01 41.96 11.73
C ILE A 3 -13.10 40.92 11.99
N GLN A 4 -14.11 40.85 11.13
CA GLN A 4 -15.16 39.83 11.25
C GLN A 4 -14.68 38.45 10.81
N LYS A 5 -15.37 37.41 11.28
CA LYS A 5 -15.15 36.04 10.80
C LYS A 5 -15.33 36.04 9.27
N TYR A 6 -14.37 35.51 8.53
CA TYR A 6 -14.32 35.48 7.05
C TYR A 6 -13.97 36.79 6.29
N GLU A 7 -13.73 37.92 6.95
CA GLU A 7 -13.39 39.19 6.27
C GLU A 7 -11.88 39.30 5.93
N LYS A 8 -11.49 39.63 4.70
CA LYS A 8 -10.07 39.64 4.27
C LYS A 8 -9.12 40.37 5.24
N TYR A 9 -8.02 39.72 5.61
CA TYR A 9 -7.04 40.28 6.54
C TYR A 9 -6.21 41.38 5.85
N SER A 10 -6.09 42.54 6.51
CA SER A 10 -5.22 43.63 6.08
C SER A 10 -4.13 43.89 7.11
N LYS A 11 -2.87 43.96 6.66
CA LYS A 11 -1.71 44.25 7.52
C LYS A 11 -1.69 45.68 8.06
N SER A 12 -2.53 46.59 7.53
CA SER A 12 -2.56 48.00 7.95
C SER A 12 -2.78 48.15 9.46
N ARG A 13 -3.83 47.51 9.98
CA ARG A 13 -4.19 47.59 11.40
C ARG A 13 -3.19 46.89 12.31
N TYR A 14 -2.49 45.87 11.81
CA TYR A 14 -1.38 45.26 12.51
C TYR A 14 -0.22 46.25 12.69
N TYR A 15 0.19 46.93 11.63
CA TYR A 15 1.27 47.91 11.72
C TYR A 15 0.93 49.07 12.66
N ASP A 16 -0.32 49.53 12.66
CA ASP A 16 -0.77 50.57 13.59
C ASP A 16 -0.66 50.11 15.05
N LEU A 17 -1.11 48.89 15.34
CA LEU A 17 -1.03 48.31 16.68
C LEU A 17 0.42 48.04 17.11
N VAL A 18 1.27 47.52 16.22
CA VAL A 18 2.70 47.32 16.50
C VAL A 18 3.37 48.65 16.82
N LYS A 19 3.11 49.70 16.04
CA LYS A 19 3.63 51.05 16.30
C LYS A 19 3.25 51.59 17.68
N ILE A 20 2.08 51.22 18.19
CA ILE A 20 1.58 51.66 19.50
C ILE A 20 2.19 50.83 20.64
N TYR A 21 2.25 49.51 20.48
CA TYR A 21 2.57 48.58 21.57
C TYR A 21 4.03 48.08 21.58
N HIS A 22 4.88 48.53 20.65
CA HIS A 22 6.28 48.10 20.55
C HIS A 22 7.05 48.28 21.87
N PRO A 23 7.85 47.30 22.33
CA PRO A 23 8.60 47.37 23.59
C PRO A 23 9.64 48.49 23.63
N ASP A 24 10.28 48.77 22.48
CA ASP A 24 11.38 49.74 22.34
C ASP A 24 10.91 51.19 22.19
N ARG A 25 9.62 51.41 21.98
CA ARG A 25 9.08 52.78 21.92
C ARG A 25 8.85 53.32 23.33
N LYS A 26 9.32 54.55 23.58
CA LYS A 26 8.84 55.35 24.71
C LYS A 26 7.32 55.42 24.61
N ALA A 27 6.63 55.18 25.73
CA ALA A 27 5.18 55.08 25.71
C ALA A 27 4.59 56.36 25.07
N SER A 28 3.70 56.22 24.09
CA SER A 28 2.92 57.37 23.63
C SER A 28 2.15 57.94 24.85
N PRO A 29 1.97 59.26 24.98
CA PRO A 29 1.33 59.88 26.16
C PRO A 29 -0.08 59.33 26.44
N VAL A 30 -0.75 58.75 25.44
CA VAL A 30 -2.04 58.06 25.56
C VAL A 30 -1.95 56.73 26.32
N TYR A 31 -0.80 56.06 26.29
CA TYR A 31 -0.56 54.72 26.83
C TYR A 31 0.58 54.67 27.86
N GLU A 32 1.12 55.82 28.25
CA GLU A 32 2.14 55.98 29.31
C GLU A 32 1.61 55.56 30.68
N LYS A 33 0.28 55.51 30.83
CA LYS A 33 -0.42 54.98 32.02
C LYS A 33 -0.49 53.46 32.09
N LEU A 34 -0.17 52.73 31.01
CA LEU A 34 -0.17 51.27 31.04
C LEU A 34 1.17 50.74 31.53
N PRO A 35 1.18 49.77 32.46
CA PRO A 35 2.41 49.13 32.90
C PRO A 35 3.11 48.46 31.72
N LYS A 36 4.45 48.50 31.73
CA LYS A 36 5.32 47.94 30.68
C LYS A 36 4.97 46.48 30.37
N ASP A 37 4.65 45.71 31.40
CA ASP A 37 4.33 44.28 31.28
C ASP A 37 3.00 44.03 30.55
N GLU A 38 2.01 44.90 30.74
CA GLU A 38 0.73 44.78 30.05
C GLU A 38 0.85 45.22 28.58
N ARG A 39 1.64 46.27 28.31
CA ARG A 39 2.00 46.67 26.94
C ARG A 39 2.69 45.52 26.20
N LEU A 40 3.61 44.86 26.88
CA LEU A 40 4.30 43.67 26.40
C LEU A 40 3.32 42.52 26.11
N ALA A 41 2.41 42.22 27.05
CA ALA A 41 1.40 41.18 26.86
C ALA A 41 0.51 41.47 25.63
N ARG A 42 0.07 42.72 25.46
CA ARG A 42 -0.73 43.14 24.31
C ARG A 42 0.04 43.04 23.00
N TYR A 43 1.31 43.46 22.98
CA TYR A 43 2.18 43.31 21.81
C TYR A 43 2.30 41.84 21.38
N ARG A 44 2.56 40.93 22.33
CA ARG A 44 2.62 39.48 22.05
C ARG A 44 1.32 38.96 21.43
N LEU A 45 0.17 39.34 21.99
CA LEU A 45 -1.14 38.97 21.44
C LEU A 45 -1.36 39.48 20.01
N ILE A 46 -0.87 40.69 19.70
CA ILE A 46 -0.97 41.28 18.37
C ILE A 46 -0.11 40.50 17.35
N VAL A 47 1.12 40.15 17.73
CA VAL A 47 2.02 39.36 16.89
C VAL A 47 1.48 37.96 16.67
N ASP A 48 1.04 37.27 17.72
CA ASP A 48 0.45 35.93 17.59
C ASP A 48 -0.80 35.95 16.70
N ALA A 49 -1.70 36.94 16.89
CA ALA A 49 -2.85 37.12 16.02
C ALA A 49 -2.42 37.38 14.56
N HIS A 50 -1.35 38.13 14.32
CA HIS A 50 -0.83 38.34 12.97
C HIS A 50 -0.38 37.03 12.33
N THR A 51 0.33 36.16 13.06
CA THR A 51 0.83 34.88 12.50
C THR A 51 -0.28 33.93 12.03
N ILE A 52 -1.45 33.99 12.68
CA ILE A 52 -2.63 33.19 12.31
C ILE A 52 -3.37 33.85 11.15
N LEU A 53 -3.56 35.17 11.21
CA LEU A 53 -4.37 35.91 10.23
C LEU A 53 -3.64 36.23 8.92
N SER A 54 -2.30 36.21 8.91
CA SER A 54 -1.50 36.53 7.72
C SER A 54 -1.52 35.44 6.64
N ASP A 55 -1.79 34.20 7.02
CA ASP A 55 -1.81 33.03 6.14
C ASP A 55 -3.25 32.51 6.02
N ASP A 56 -3.80 32.51 4.81
CA ASP A 56 -5.17 32.11 4.52
C ASP A 56 -5.47 30.66 4.97
N ARG A 57 -4.48 29.76 4.92
CA ARG A 57 -4.64 28.38 5.39
C ARG A 57 -4.81 28.34 6.90
N LYS A 58 -3.90 28.98 7.65
CA LYS A 58 -3.95 29.04 9.12
C LYS A 58 -5.21 29.73 9.60
N ARG A 59 -5.59 30.82 8.93
CA ARG A 59 -6.84 31.52 9.18
C ARG A 59 -8.05 30.62 8.97
N SER A 60 -8.12 29.90 7.84
CA SER A 60 -9.26 29.02 7.55
C SER A 60 -9.39 27.89 8.58
N ALA A 61 -8.27 27.37 9.09
CA ALA A 61 -8.23 26.38 10.15
C ALA A 61 -8.71 26.95 11.49
N TYR A 62 -8.30 28.18 11.81
CA TYR A 62 -8.78 28.92 12.98
C TYR A 62 -10.28 29.23 12.89
N ASP A 63 -10.78 29.71 11.75
CA ASP A 63 -12.19 30.05 11.57
C ASP A 63 -13.12 28.82 11.61
N LYS A 64 -12.64 27.66 11.13
CA LYS A 64 -13.41 26.41 11.12
C LYS A 64 -13.35 25.65 12.46
N HIS A 65 -12.18 25.58 13.08
CA HIS A 65 -11.93 24.66 14.20
C HIS A 65 -11.36 25.35 15.46
N GLY A 66 -11.14 26.67 15.43
CA GLY A 66 -10.50 27.40 16.54
C GLY A 66 -9.02 27.06 16.76
N ARG A 67 -8.35 26.44 15.78
CA ARG A 67 -6.97 25.93 15.93
C ARG A 67 -5.90 26.99 15.61
N GLY A 68 -4.77 26.92 16.32
CA GLY A 68 -3.59 27.76 16.07
C GLY A 68 -3.28 28.79 17.16
N TRP A 69 -4.15 28.94 18.16
CA TRP A 69 -3.94 29.85 19.30
C TRP A 69 -3.16 29.17 20.44
N ASN A 70 -1.86 28.94 20.25
CA ASN A 70 -1.02 28.26 21.25
C ASN A 70 -0.26 29.26 22.14
N LEU A 71 -0.98 29.89 23.07
CA LEU A 71 -0.41 30.89 23.99
C LEU A 71 0.51 30.29 25.06
N GLU A 72 0.29 29.02 25.44
CA GLU A 72 1.01 28.38 26.57
C GLU A 72 2.42 27.88 26.21
N SER A 73 2.61 27.30 25.03
CA SER A 73 3.92 26.77 24.61
C SER A 73 4.95 27.88 24.39
N ARG A 74 4.50 29.07 23.96
CA ARG A 74 5.37 30.16 23.56
C ARG A 74 5.76 31.10 24.70
N ARG A 75 4.97 31.18 25.78
CA ARG A 75 5.31 31.93 27.01
C ARG A 75 6.66 31.53 27.62
N ARG A 76 7.14 30.31 27.36
CA ARG A 76 8.45 29.81 27.82
C ARG A 76 9.66 30.30 27.00
N HIS A 77 9.47 30.70 25.74
CA HIS A 77 10.56 31.10 24.83
C HIS A 77 10.75 32.62 24.70
N PHE A 78 9.74 33.43 24.99
CA PHE A 78 9.72 34.89 24.76
C PHE A 78 10.47 35.74 25.80
N GLY A 79 11.42 35.18 26.54
CA GLY A 79 12.24 35.93 27.50
C GLY A 79 13.24 36.88 26.82
N ASP A 80 13.63 36.57 25.58
CA ASP A 80 14.68 37.30 24.87
C ASP A 80 14.11 37.99 23.63
N TRP A 81 14.12 39.32 23.64
CA TRP A 81 13.56 40.17 22.60
C TRP A 81 14.37 40.13 21.29
N THR A 82 15.58 39.59 21.34
CA THR A 82 16.50 39.49 20.20
C THR A 82 16.12 38.36 19.23
N ASP A 83 15.45 37.31 19.70
CA ASP A 83 15.10 36.14 18.89
C ASP A 83 13.82 36.35 18.06
N LEU A 84 12.93 37.26 18.50
CA LEU A 84 11.66 37.52 17.83
C LEU A 84 11.82 38.27 16.50
N ASP A 85 12.83 39.15 16.40
CA ASP A 85 13.12 39.89 15.18
C ASP A 85 13.75 38.97 14.11
N ALA A 86 14.51 37.96 14.55
CA ALA A 86 15.02 36.89 13.68
C ALA A 86 13.89 36.02 13.09
N ILE A 87 12.86 35.74 13.90
CA ILE A 87 11.65 35.00 13.46
C ILE A 87 10.79 35.85 12.50
N TYR A 88 10.75 37.18 12.68
CA TYR A 88 9.91 38.07 11.89
C TYR A 88 10.54 38.51 10.56
N TYR A 89 11.87 38.70 10.49
CA TYR A 89 12.57 39.15 9.28
C TYR A 89 13.43 38.10 8.56
N GLY A 90 13.68 36.91 9.12
CA GLY A 90 14.67 36.03 8.50
C GLY A 90 14.73 34.60 9.02
N ARG A 91 13.69 33.80 8.77
CA ARG A 91 13.87 32.38 8.48
C ARG A 91 12.73 31.88 7.60
N SER A 92 12.93 31.90 6.29
CA SER A 92 12.20 31.02 5.37
C SER A 92 12.56 29.58 5.73
N ASP A 93 12.01 29.06 6.83
CA ASP A 93 12.05 27.63 7.12
C ASP A 93 11.01 26.97 6.21
N GLU A 94 11.47 26.54 5.04
CA GLU A 94 10.78 25.58 4.15
C GLU A 94 10.43 24.26 4.87
N ARG A 95 10.82 24.10 6.15
CA ARG A 95 10.47 22.98 7.03
C ARG A 95 9.03 22.96 7.52
N GLY A 96 8.28 24.06 7.44
CA GLY A 96 6.89 24.12 7.93
C GLY A 96 5.84 23.42 7.04
N HIS A 97 6.20 22.99 5.83
CA HIS A 97 5.24 22.36 4.92
C HIS A 97 4.94 20.89 5.27
N TYR A 98 5.90 20.18 5.86
CA TYR A 98 5.77 18.76 6.22
C TYR A 98 5.18 18.52 7.62
N ASP A 99 5.08 19.55 8.46
CA ASP A 99 4.65 19.38 9.85
C ASP A 99 3.11 19.30 9.98
N GLY A 100 2.39 20.12 9.19
CA GLY A 100 0.93 20.07 9.14
C GLY A 100 0.37 18.77 8.55
N GLU A 101 1.12 18.13 7.66
CA GLU A 101 0.76 16.83 7.08
C GLU A 101 0.93 15.72 8.12
N ARG A 102 1.97 15.78 8.95
CA ARG A 102 2.18 14.84 10.07
C ARG A 102 1.13 15.00 11.16
N GLU A 103 0.79 16.22 11.56
CA GLU A 103 -0.30 16.45 12.54
C GLU A 103 -1.67 15.98 12.03
N PHE A 104 -1.94 16.17 10.73
CA PHE A 104 -3.17 15.69 10.09
C PHE A 104 -3.23 14.16 9.99
N LEU A 105 -2.14 13.52 9.56
CA LEU A 105 -2.01 12.06 9.52
C LEU A 105 -2.13 11.46 10.93
N GLN A 106 -1.54 12.10 11.94
CA GLN A 106 -1.60 11.66 13.32
C GLN A 106 -3.01 11.80 13.91
N GLN A 107 -3.80 12.77 13.44
CA GLN A 107 -5.23 12.88 13.76
C GLN A 107 -6.12 11.88 13.03
N LEU A 108 -5.81 11.56 11.77
CA LEU A 108 -6.50 10.50 11.03
C LEU A 108 -6.28 9.14 11.70
N ILE A 109 -5.03 8.83 12.06
CA ILE A 109 -4.61 7.58 12.71
C ILE A 109 -5.11 7.48 14.16
N GLY A 110 -5.39 8.62 14.83
CA GLY A 110 -5.91 8.65 16.20
C GLY A 110 -7.36 8.19 16.36
N SER A 111 -8.11 8.03 15.27
CA SER A 111 -9.50 7.58 15.32
C SER A 111 -9.61 6.05 15.19
N LYS A 112 -10.30 5.40 16.13
CA LYS A 112 -10.51 3.95 16.14
C LYS A 112 -11.17 3.45 14.84
N SER A 113 -12.06 4.26 14.26
CA SER A 113 -12.75 3.95 13.00
C SER A 113 -11.80 3.86 11.80
N PHE A 114 -10.77 4.70 11.74
CA PHE A 114 -9.80 4.68 10.65
C PHE A 114 -8.91 3.42 10.70
N ILE A 115 -8.48 3.03 11.90
CA ILE A 115 -7.75 1.78 12.11
C ILE A 115 -8.62 0.59 11.67
N CYS A 116 -9.90 0.55 12.05
CA CYS A 116 -10.82 -0.49 11.60
C CYS A 116 -10.96 -0.54 10.07
N LEU A 117 -11.09 0.61 9.40
CA LEU A 117 -11.18 0.66 7.94
C LEU A 117 -9.91 0.10 7.26
N ILE A 118 -8.73 0.45 7.77
CA ILE A 118 -7.46 -0.09 7.24
C ILE A 118 -7.41 -1.61 7.42
N VAL A 119 -7.78 -2.13 8.59
CA VAL A 119 -7.81 -3.59 8.84
C VAL A 119 -8.78 -4.30 7.90
N VAL A 120 -9.96 -3.73 7.64
CA VAL A 120 -10.94 -4.28 6.69
C VAL A 120 -10.37 -4.28 5.26
N ILE A 121 -9.71 -3.20 4.83
CA ILE A 121 -9.11 -3.12 3.49
C ILE A 121 -7.98 -4.14 3.33
N VAL A 122 -7.10 -4.26 4.34
CA VAL A 122 -5.97 -5.20 4.31
C VAL A 122 -6.46 -6.64 4.30
N THR A 123 -7.41 -6.99 5.17
CA THR A 123 -7.98 -8.35 5.20
C THR A 123 -8.72 -8.68 3.90
N PHE A 124 -9.47 -7.73 3.35
CA PHE A 124 -10.11 -7.89 2.04
C PHE A 124 -9.07 -8.09 0.92
N ALA A 125 -8.02 -7.28 0.87
CA ALA A 125 -6.94 -7.43 -0.12
C ALA A 125 -6.23 -8.79 0.02
N GLN A 126 -5.97 -9.25 1.25
CA GLN A 126 -5.38 -10.56 1.51
C GLN A 126 -6.27 -11.71 1.03
N THR A 127 -7.57 -11.67 1.33
CA THR A 127 -8.51 -12.71 0.86
C THR A 127 -8.61 -12.72 -0.68
N CYS A 128 -8.64 -11.54 -1.30
CA CYS A 128 -8.67 -11.41 -2.75
C CYS A 128 -7.39 -11.97 -3.39
N ALA A 129 -6.21 -11.69 -2.82
CA ALA A 129 -4.94 -12.23 -3.27
C ALA A 129 -4.91 -13.76 -3.15
N LEU A 130 -5.34 -14.32 -2.03
CA LEU A 130 -5.40 -15.77 -1.83
C LEU A 130 -6.34 -16.44 -2.84
N LEU A 131 -7.55 -15.90 -3.02
CA LEU A 131 -8.50 -16.43 -4.01
C LEU A 131 -7.92 -16.37 -5.44
N SER A 132 -7.26 -15.27 -5.80
CA SER A 132 -6.60 -15.14 -7.11
C SER A 132 -5.48 -16.16 -7.28
N SER A 133 -4.73 -16.46 -6.21
CA SER A 133 -3.65 -17.44 -6.22
C SER A 133 -4.18 -18.87 -6.40
N VAL A 134 -5.28 -19.21 -5.72
CA VAL A 134 -5.96 -20.52 -5.85
C VAL A 134 -6.53 -20.68 -7.27
N ALA A 135 -7.20 -19.65 -7.79
CA ALA A 135 -7.69 -19.67 -9.16
C ALA A 135 -6.54 -19.84 -10.18
N LYS A 136 -5.38 -19.24 -9.92
CA LYS A 136 -4.17 -19.41 -10.74
C LYS A 136 -3.61 -20.84 -10.64
N SER A 137 -3.54 -21.41 -9.44
CA SER A 137 -3.07 -22.80 -9.28
C SER A 137 -4.02 -23.81 -9.90
N GLU A 138 -5.34 -23.59 -9.82
CA GLU A 138 -6.32 -24.44 -10.51
C GLU A 138 -6.13 -24.42 -12.02
N ARG A 139 -5.88 -23.23 -12.60
CA ARG A 139 -5.60 -23.10 -14.04
C ARG A 139 -4.33 -23.85 -14.42
N GLN A 140 -3.27 -23.76 -13.62
CA GLN A 140 -2.03 -24.50 -13.85
C GLN A 140 -2.25 -26.01 -13.74
N MET A 141 -3.01 -26.47 -12.73
CA MET A 141 -3.30 -27.88 -12.54
C MET A 141 -4.09 -28.47 -13.71
N ARG A 142 -5.06 -27.72 -14.25
CA ARG A 142 -5.82 -28.12 -15.46
C ARG A 142 -4.92 -28.25 -16.69
N GLN A 143 -3.94 -27.36 -16.86
CA GLN A 143 -2.98 -27.45 -17.97
C GLN A 143 -2.08 -28.70 -17.84
N THR A 144 -1.56 -28.98 -16.65
CA THR A 144 -0.74 -30.17 -16.42
C THR A 144 -1.54 -31.46 -16.55
N ASP A 145 -2.79 -31.46 -16.12
CA ASP A 145 -3.69 -32.61 -16.22
C ASP A 145 -3.98 -32.97 -17.68
N GLU A 146 -4.26 -31.97 -18.53
CA GLU A 146 -4.46 -32.21 -19.97
C GLU A 146 -3.20 -32.80 -20.64
N HIS A 147 -2.01 -32.28 -20.30
CA HIS A 147 -0.75 -32.82 -20.81
C HIS A 147 -0.55 -34.28 -20.38
N CYS A 148 -0.80 -34.61 -19.11
CA CYS A 148 -0.72 -35.98 -18.62
C CYS A 148 -1.76 -36.88 -19.30
N ARG A 149 -3.00 -36.41 -19.49
CA ARG A 149 -4.08 -37.16 -20.13
C ARG A 149 -3.71 -37.58 -21.54
N VAL A 150 -3.21 -36.65 -22.35
CA VAL A 150 -2.76 -36.94 -23.73
C VAL A 150 -1.63 -37.97 -23.75
N LEU A 151 -0.67 -37.89 -22.81
CA LEU A 151 0.41 -38.88 -22.71
C LEU A 151 -0.12 -40.26 -22.32
N MET A 152 -1.10 -40.33 -21.43
CA MET A 152 -1.73 -41.57 -21.00
C MET A 152 -2.55 -42.21 -22.12
N ASP A 153 -3.30 -41.41 -22.89
CA ASP A 153 -4.04 -41.90 -24.06
C ASP A 153 -3.10 -42.45 -25.13
N ARG A 154 -2.00 -41.75 -25.42
CA ARG A 154 -0.96 -42.26 -26.34
C ARG A 154 -0.31 -43.56 -25.84
N ARG A 155 -0.05 -43.67 -24.53
CA ARG A 155 0.46 -44.93 -23.93
C ARG A 155 -0.56 -46.06 -24.07
N ARG A 156 -1.84 -45.76 -23.88
CA ARG A 156 -2.94 -46.72 -24.02
C ARG A 156 -3.09 -47.21 -25.46
N GLU A 157 -3.06 -46.30 -26.44
CA GLU A 157 -3.07 -46.65 -27.87
C GLU A 157 -1.88 -47.52 -28.26
N ARG A 158 -0.66 -47.18 -27.80
CA ARG A 158 0.52 -48.03 -28.04
C ARG A 158 0.35 -49.42 -27.43
N ALA A 159 -0.18 -49.53 -26.22
CA ALA A 159 -0.42 -50.82 -25.59
C ALA A 159 -1.46 -51.67 -26.35
N LEU A 160 -2.52 -51.05 -26.87
CA LEU A 160 -3.52 -51.72 -27.69
C LEU A 160 -2.93 -52.14 -29.06
N ASN A 161 -2.18 -51.27 -29.72
CA ASN A 161 -1.51 -51.58 -30.99
C ASN A 161 -0.46 -52.69 -30.84
N MET A 162 0.28 -52.72 -29.73
CA MET A 162 1.20 -53.82 -29.44
C MET A 162 0.46 -55.14 -29.31
N ARG A 163 -0.69 -55.17 -28.62
CA ARG A 163 -1.52 -56.38 -28.52
C ARG A 163 -2.05 -56.84 -29.88
N THR A 164 -2.51 -55.92 -30.72
CA THR A 164 -3.01 -56.28 -32.06
C THR A 164 -1.89 -56.76 -32.98
N LEU A 165 -0.70 -56.15 -32.93
CA LEU A 165 0.48 -56.60 -33.68
C LEU A 165 0.94 -57.99 -33.24
N VAL A 166 0.98 -58.25 -31.93
CA VAL A 166 1.30 -59.59 -31.40
C VAL A 166 0.28 -60.61 -31.90
N ALA A 167 -1.03 -60.32 -31.80
CA ALA A 167 -2.07 -61.22 -32.29
C ALA A 167 -2.00 -61.44 -33.82
N GLN A 168 -1.68 -60.39 -34.59
CA GLN A 168 -1.45 -60.52 -36.02
C GLN A 168 -0.23 -61.38 -36.31
N MET A 169 0.89 -61.16 -35.62
CA MET A 169 2.11 -61.97 -35.73
C MET A 169 1.82 -63.43 -35.44
N GLU A 170 1.14 -63.73 -34.33
CA GLU A 170 0.68 -65.09 -33.98
C GLU A 170 -0.14 -65.72 -35.11
N SER A 171 -1.12 -64.98 -35.66
CA SER A 171 -1.95 -65.47 -36.76
C SER A 171 -1.16 -65.71 -38.06
N PHE A 172 -0.16 -64.87 -38.35
CA PHE A 172 0.73 -65.06 -39.49
C PHE A 172 1.60 -66.30 -39.33
N LEU A 173 2.15 -66.53 -38.12
CA LEU A 173 2.96 -67.70 -37.82
C LEU A 173 2.14 -68.98 -37.93
N LEU A 174 0.93 -69.01 -37.36
CA LEU A 174 -0.01 -70.15 -37.47
C LEU A 174 -0.44 -70.42 -38.92
N LYS A 175 -0.68 -69.38 -39.72
CA LYS A 175 -1.06 -69.55 -41.13
C LYS A 175 0.09 -70.05 -41.99
N ARG A 176 1.33 -69.67 -41.66
CA ARG A 176 2.52 -70.10 -42.39
C ARG A 176 2.87 -71.56 -42.11
N ASP A 177 2.61 -72.03 -40.89
CA ASP A 177 2.70 -73.45 -40.56
C ASP A 177 1.56 -73.88 -39.60
N PRO A 178 0.49 -74.51 -40.12
CA PRO A 178 -0.67 -74.91 -39.33
C PRO A 178 -0.40 -76.11 -38.43
N SER A 179 0.72 -76.83 -38.63
CA SER A 179 1.09 -77.99 -37.81
C SER A 179 1.83 -77.61 -36.53
N GLY A 180 2.37 -76.37 -36.46
CA GLY A 180 3.23 -75.90 -35.37
C GLY A 180 4.56 -76.65 -35.26
N LEU A 181 4.99 -77.37 -36.32
CA LEU A 181 6.15 -78.26 -36.35
C LEU A 181 7.28 -77.75 -37.28
N GLY A 182 7.20 -76.51 -37.73
CA GLY A 182 7.89 -75.96 -38.89
C GLY A 182 9.40 -75.78 -38.77
N LEU A 183 10.10 -76.89 -39.00
CA LEU A 183 11.36 -77.11 -39.73
C LEU A 183 12.71 -76.60 -39.16
N LEU A 184 13.65 -77.58 -39.09
CA LEU A 184 15.01 -77.63 -38.52
C LEU A 184 15.10 -77.58 -36.98
N PRO A 185 15.74 -78.59 -36.33
CA PRO A 185 15.83 -78.72 -34.86
C PRO A 185 16.53 -77.54 -34.15
N THR A 186 17.15 -76.64 -34.92
CA THR A 186 17.76 -75.40 -34.41
C THR A 186 16.77 -74.25 -34.22
N GLU A 187 15.63 -74.21 -34.91
CA GLU A 187 14.68 -73.08 -34.87
C GLU A 187 13.50 -73.32 -33.91
N GLU A 188 13.26 -74.57 -33.50
CA GLU A 188 12.24 -75.00 -32.53
C GLU A 188 12.19 -74.21 -31.20
N PRO A 189 13.32 -73.90 -30.51
CA PRO A 189 13.26 -73.16 -29.25
C PRO A 189 12.82 -71.71 -29.43
N LEU A 190 13.08 -71.12 -30.59
CA LEU A 190 12.75 -69.73 -30.92
C LEU A 190 11.24 -69.54 -31.05
N TYR A 191 10.54 -70.52 -31.65
CA TYR A 191 9.09 -70.51 -31.78
C TYR A 191 8.37 -70.69 -30.44
N HIS A 192 8.89 -71.56 -29.56
CA HIS A 192 8.35 -71.77 -28.22
C HIS A 192 8.44 -70.52 -27.32
N GLU A 193 9.43 -69.67 -27.54
CA GLU A 193 9.59 -68.40 -26.81
C GLU A 193 8.55 -67.34 -27.24
N PHE A 194 8.18 -67.30 -28.52
CA PHE A 194 7.24 -66.30 -29.06
C PHE A 194 5.76 -66.71 -29.02
N LEU A 195 5.44 -67.97 -28.74
CA LEU A 195 4.07 -68.49 -28.64
C LEU A 195 3.74 -69.06 -27.23
N PRO A 196 3.77 -68.24 -26.17
CA PRO A 196 3.63 -68.72 -24.79
C PRO A 196 2.24 -69.29 -24.42
N LEU A 197 1.21 -69.11 -25.26
CA LEU A 197 -0.18 -69.49 -24.95
C LEU A 197 -0.67 -70.78 -25.66
N CYS A 198 0.06 -71.33 -26.64
CA CYS A 198 -0.36 -72.53 -27.35
C CYS A 198 0.16 -73.85 -26.76
N SER A 199 0.89 -73.81 -25.64
CA SER A 199 1.35 -75.00 -24.91
C SER A 199 0.31 -75.54 -23.91
N TYR A 200 -0.98 -75.55 -24.29
CA TYR A 200 -1.99 -76.32 -23.57
C TYR A 200 -2.60 -77.33 -24.54
N LYS A 201 -1.98 -78.50 -24.60
CA LYS A 201 -2.55 -79.71 -25.19
C LYS A 201 -2.92 -80.63 -24.03
N ASP A 202 -4.21 -80.88 -23.86
CA ASP A 202 -4.69 -82.21 -23.45
C ASP A 202 -4.76 -83.08 -24.70
#